data_AF-A0A258E1Y1-F1
#
_entry.id   AF-A0A258E1Y1-F1
#
_cell.length_a   1.000
_cell.length_b   1.000
_cell.length_c   1.000
_cell.angle_alpha   90.00
_cell.angle_beta   90.00
_cell.angle_gamma   90.00
#
_symmetry.space_group_name_H-M   'P 1'
#
loop_
_entity.id
_entity.type
_entity.pdbx_description
1 polymer ?
#
loop_
_entity_poly.entity_id
_entity_poly.type
_entity_poly.pdbx_seq_one_letter_code
_entity_poly.pdbx_strand_id
1 'polypeptide(L)'
;RISETEVSLIFQQILDQQKVIYANFQKILTRTQWNVLKAIAKEEPLFNPFAKAFIAKHDLGATSSVRTAIKALEKQEMVIQDQGAYLVHDVQLARWLTQI
;
A
#
# COMPACT_ATOMS: atom_id res chain seq x y z
N ARG A 1 -21.37 -25.80 -5.48
CA ARG A 1 -19.91 -25.51 -5.61
C ARG A 1 -19.83 -24.03 -5.87
N ILE A 2 -19.16 -23.27 -5.01
CA ILE A 2 -18.89 -21.85 -5.29
C ILE A 2 -17.79 -21.84 -6.36
N SER A 3 -18.04 -21.15 -7.46
CA SER A 3 -17.07 -20.99 -8.54
C SER A 3 -16.06 -19.90 -8.20
N GLU A 4 -14.81 -20.03 -8.66
CA GLU A 4 -13.77 -19.00 -8.46
C GLU A 4 -14.20 -17.63 -9.02
N THR A 5 -15.03 -17.62 -10.08
CA THR A 5 -15.61 -16.41 -10.67
C THR A 5 -16.55 -15.70 -9.71
N GLU A 6 -17.41 -16.43 -8.99
CA GLU A 6 -18.31 -15.84 -7.98
C GLU A 6 -17.53 -15.23 -6.81
N VAL A 7 -16.47 -15.91 -6.35
CA VAL A 7 -15.60 -15.39 -5.29
C VAL A 7 -14.92 -14.09 -5.74
N SER A 8 -14.38 -14.05 -6.96
CA SER A 8 -13.74 -12.85 -7.50
C SER A 8 -14.74 -11.70 -7.67
N LEU A 9 -15.97 -11.99 -8.10
CA LEU A 9 -17.01 -10.96 -8.27
C LEU A 9 -17.38 -10.33 -6.93
N ILE A 10 -17.63 -11.15 -5.91
CA ILE A 10 -17.97 -10.68 -4.56
C ILE A 10 -16.80 -9.88 -3.97
N PHE A 11 -15.56 -10.34 -4.18
CA PHE A 11 -14.38 -9.62 -3.74
C PHE A 11 -14.28 -8.22 -4.37
N GLN A 12 -14.52 -8.09 -5.68
CA GLN A 12 -14.54 -6.79 -6.36
C GLN A 12 -15.66 -5.89 -5.84
N GLN A 13 -16.85 -6.43 -5.57
CA GLN A 13 -17.95 -5.66 -4.99
C GLN A 13 -17.60 -5.11 -3.59
N ILE A 14 -16.90 -5.89 -2.77
CA ILE A 14 -16.43 -5.43 -1.45
C ILE A 14 -15.42 -4.30 -1.61
N LEU A 15 -14.45 -4.44 -2.52
CA LEU A 15 -13.48 -3.37 -2.81
C LEU A 15 -14.19 -2.10 -3.29
N ASP A 16 -15.16 -2.22 -4.18
CA ASP A 16 -15.96 -1.10 -4.69
C ASP A 16 -16.71 -0.36 -3.60
N GLN A 17 -17.30 -1.08 -2.64
CA GLN A 17 -17.98 -0.50 -1.49
C GLN A 17 -17.02 0.29 -0.60
N GLN A 18 -15.77 -0.17 -0.47
CA GLN A 18 -14.75 0.48 0.36
C GLN A 18 -13.95 1.57 -0.36
N LYS A 19 -14.10 1.74 -1.69
CA LYS A 19 -13.41 2.78 -2.47
C LYS A 19 -13.53 4.17 -1.88
N VAL A 20 -14.69 4.53 -1.34
CA VAL A 20 -14.93 5.84 -0.73
C VAL A 20 -14.06 6.04 0.52
N ILE A 21 -13.90 4.99 1.33
CA ILE A 21 -13.05 5.01 2.53
C ILE A 21 -11.57 5.11 2.11
N TYR A 22 -11.14 4.30 1.14
CA TYR A 22 -9.75 4.33 0.67
C TYR A 22 -9.36 5.64 -0.02
N ALA A 23 -10.29 6.24 -0.77
CA ALA A 23 -10.10 7.56 -1.36
C ALA A 23 -9.94 8.66 -0.29
N ASN A 24 -10.50 8.48 0.91
CA ASN A 24 -10.28 9.42 2.01
C ASN A 24 -8.85 9.32 2.56
N PHE A 25 -8.20 8.14 2.53
CA PHE A 25 -6.79 8.05 2.92
C PHE A 25 -5.89 8.89 2.00
N GLN A 26 -6.19 8.96 0.71
CA GLN A 26 -5.46 9.84 -0.22
C GLN A 26 -5.52 11.32 0.18
N LYS A 27 -6.63 11.75 0.81
CA LYS A 27 -6.82 13.15 1.24
C LYS A 27 -6.11 13.47 2.55
N ILE A 28 -5.95 12.48 3.43
CA ILE A 28 -5.37 12.66 4.77
C ILE A 28 -3.84 12.46 4.73
N LEU A 29 -3.36 11.59 3.86
CA LEU A 29 -1.94 11.33 3.68
C LEU A 29 -1.27 12.41 2.85
N THR A 30 -0.05 12.77 3.22
CA THR A 30 0.80 13.60 2.35
C THR A 30 1.09 12.86 1.04
N ARG A 31 1.39 13.62 -0.02
CA ARG A 31 1.72 13.04 -1.33
C ARG A 31 2.84 11.99 -1.24
N THR A 32 3.87 12.24 -0.43
CA THR A 32 4.98 11.30 -0.23
C THR A 32 4.52 10.02 0.48
N GLN A 33 3.75 10.13 1.56
CA GLN A 33 3.19 8.96 2.26
C GLN A 33 2.30 8.13 1.32
N TRP A 34 1.44 8.80 0.55
CA TRP A 34 0.57 8.12 -0.42
C TRP A 34 1.35 7.34 -1.48
N ASN A 35 2.38 7.97 -2.05
CA ASN A 35 3.21 7.31 -3.06
C ASN A 35 4.01 6.15 -2.49
N VAL A 36 4.56 6.29 -1.28
CA VAL A 36 5.27 5.22 -0.57
C VAL A 36 4.33 4.05 -0.26
N LEU A 37 3.12 4.32 0.25
CA LEU A 37 2.13 3.29 0.55
C LEU A 37 1.76 2.48 -0.69
N LYS A 38 1.50 3.15 -1.83
CA LYS A 38 1.26 2.48 -3.12
C LYS A 38 2.45 1.66 -3.58
N ALA A 39 3.67 2.18 -3.43
CA ALA A 39 4.89 1.49 -3.85
C ALA A 39 5.12 0.21 -3.04
N ILE A 40 4.88 0.26 -1.72
CA ILE A 40 4.92 -0.91 -0.84
C ILE A 40 3.90 -1.94 -1.32
N ALA A 41 2.63 -1.56 -1.49
CA ALA A 41 1.56 -2.45 -1.95
C ALA A 41 1.88 -3.18 -3.27
N LYS A 42 2.60 -2.52 -4.18
CA LYS A 42 3.00 -3.07 -5.49
C LYS A 42 4.21 -4.00 -5.44
N GLU A 43 4.96 -4.03 -4.34
CA GLU A 43 6.16 -4.85 -4.17
C GLU A 43 6.14 -5.71 -2.90
N GLU A 44 4.96 -5.98 -2.36
CA GLU A 44 4.84 -6.86 -1.20
C GLU A 44 5.24 -8.30 -1.54
N PRO A 45 5.98 -8.99 -0.65
CA PRO A 45 6.65 -8.46 0.55
C PRO A 45 7.92 -7.67 0.21
N LEU A 46 8.07 -6.44 0.74
CA LEU A 46 9.19 -5.56 0.42
C LEU A 46 10.27 -5.55 1.52
N PHE A 47 11.46 -6.10 1.26
CA PHE A 47 12.53 -6.19 2.27
C PHE A 47 13.45 -4.96 2.35
N ASN A 48 13.65 -4.26 1.23
CA ASN A 48 14.66 -3.18 1.15
C ASN A 48 14.03 -1.85 0.70
N PRO A 49 13.13 -1.23 1.49
CA PRO A 49 12.39 -0.04 1.07
C PRO A 49 13.27 1.21 0.91
N PHE A 50 14.52 1.16 1.38
CA PHE A 50 15.48 2.26 1.26
C PHE A 50 16.51 2.04 0.14
N ALA A 51 16.41 0.92 -0.59
CA ALA A 51 17.30 0.65 -1.72
C ALA A 51 17.08 1.69 -2.82
N LYS A 52 18.19 2.16 -3.41
CA LYS A 52 18.15 3.10 -4.54
C LYS A 52 17.29 2.57 -5.70
N ALA A 53 17.33 1.26 -5.95
CA ALA A 53 16.52 0.63 -7.00
C ALA A 53 15.01 0.78 -6.77
N PHE A 54 14.53 0.51 -5.55
CA PHE A 54 13.12 0.66 -5.19
C PHE A 54 12.67 2.13 -5.27
N ILE A 55 13.45 3.04 -4.68
CA ILE A 55 13.16 4.47 -4.67
C ILE A 55 13.10 5.04 -6.08
N ALA A 56 14.03 4.65 -6.96
CA ALA A 56 14.06 5.09 -8.35
C ALA A 56 12.92 4.49 -9.18
N LYS A 57 12.59 3.20 -8.98
CA LYS A 57 11.52 2.51 -9.70
C LYS A 57 10.14 3.15 -9.48
N HIS A 58 9.89 3.69 -8.29
CA HIS A 58 8.61 4.31 -7.92
C HIS A 58 8.64 5.84 -7.82
N ASP A 59 9.75 6.48 -8.25
CA ASP A 59 9.94 7.94 -8.19
C ASP A 59 9.61 8.55 -6.81
N LEU A 60 10.17 7.97 -5.75
CA LEU A 60 9.83 8.33 -4.36
C LEU A 60 10.64 9.52 -3.80
N GLY A 61 11.53 10.09 -4.62
CA GLY A 61 12.40 11.21 -4.22
C GLY A 61 13.56 10.79 -3.30
N ALA A 62 13.82 11.60 -2.27
CA ALA A 62 14.97 11.37 -1.38
C ALA A 62 14.72 10.23 -0.37
N THR A 63 15.74 9.40 -0.11
CA THR A 63 15.67 8.31 0.88
C THR A 63 15.26 8.77 2.27
N SER A 64 15.67 9.98 2.69
CA SER A 64 15.27 10.56 3.97
C SER A 64 13.77 10.83 4.04
N SER A 65 13.18 11.34 2.96
CA SER A 65 11.73 11.55 2.83
C SER A 65 10.97 10.23 2.87
N VAL A 66 11.46 9.19 2.18
CA VAL A 66 10.88 7.83 2.21
C VAL A 66 10.92 7.27 3.63
N ARG A 67 12.04 7.41 4.36
CA ARG A 67 12.15 6.98 5.75
C ARG A 67 11.15 7.65 6.67
N THR A 68 10.97 8.96 6.55
CA THR A 68 9.97 9.70 7.34
C THR A 68 8.56 9.25 6.99
N ALA A 69 8.27 9.01 5.71
CA ALA A 69 6.97 8.53 5.27
C ALA A 69 6.64 7.14 5.82
N ILE A 70 7.58 6.18 5.74
CA ILE A 70 7.38 4.83 6.28
C ILE A 70 7.11 4.88 7.79
N LYS A 71 7.92 5.62 8.56
CA LYS A 71 7.69 5.77 10.01
C LYS A 71 6.31 6.35 10.34
N ALA A 72 5.84 7.30 9.55
CA ALA A 72 4.52 7.88 9.75
C ALA A 72 3.41 6.88 9.42
N LEU A 73 3.55 6.11 8.33
CA LEU A 73 2.61 5.07 7.93
C LEU A 73 2.56 3.92 8.94
N GLU A 74 3.70 3.52 9.53
CA GLU A 74 3.77 2.56 10.63
C GLU A 74 3.02 3.09 11.87
N LYS A 75 3.25 4.35 12.25
CA LYS A 75 2.54 5.00 13.36
C LYS A 75 1.03 5.07 13.14
N GLN A 76 0.60 5.18 11.88
CA GLN A 76 -0.81 5.18 11.48
C GLN A 76 -1.38 3.77 11.27
N GLU A 77 -0.60 2.72 11.55
CA GLU A 77 -0.96 1.31 11.33
C GLU A 77 -1.34 0.99 9.88
N MET A 78 -0.86 1.79 8.91
CA MET A 78 -1.10 1.59 7.47
C MET A 78 -0.08 0.64 6.86
N VAL A 79 1.13 0.61 7.43
CA VAL A 79 2.23 -0.27 7.05
C VAL A 79 2.67 -1.03 8.30
N ILE A 80 2.95 -2.31 8.14
CA ILE A 80 3.53 -3.17 9.18
C ILE A 80 4.85 -3.73 8.69
N GLN A 81 5.69 -4.13 9.64
CA GLN A 81 6.88 -4.92 9.36
C GLN A 81 6.68 -6.34 9.90
N ASP A 82 6.79 -7.34 9.02
CA ASP A 82 6.76 -8.75 9.38
C ASP A 82 8.02 -9.44 8.84
N GLN A 83 8.77 -10.10 9.72
CA GLN A 83 10.01 -10.82 9.39
C GLN A 83 11.01 -10.01 8.51
N GLY A 84 11.07 -8.70 8.72
CA GLY A 84 11.94 -7.80 7.95
C GLY A 84 11.35 -7.28 6.63
N ALA A 85 10.18 -7.76 6.22
CA ALA A 85 9.44 -7.24 5.08
C ALA A 85 8.44 -6.16 5.50
N TYR A 86 8.21 -5.19 4.63
CA TYR A 86 7.19 -4.15 4.76
C TYR A 86 5.95 -4.57 3.97
N LEU A 87 4.79 -4.47 4.61
CA LEU A 87 3.48 -4.79 4.02
C LEU A 87 2.47 -3.70 4.40
N VAL A 88 1.48 -3.47 3.55
CA VAL A 88 0.27 -2.74 3.90
C VAL A 88 -0.54 -3.61 4.85
N HIS A 89 -0.96 -3.01 5.97
CA HIS A 89 -1.65 -3.74 7.03
C HIS A 89 -2.97 -4.36 6.56
N ASP A 90 -3.80 -3.56 5.88
CA ASP A 90 -5.09 -4.02 5.37
C ASP A 90 -4.93 -4.64 3.97
N VAL A 91 -5.25 -5.94 3.86
CA VAL A 91 -5.14 -6.71 2.61
C VAL A 91 -6.05 -6.16 1.51
N GLN A 92 -7.25 -5.68 1.85
CA GLN A 92 -8.20 -5.12 0.87
C GLN A 92 -7.67 -3.78 0.33
N LEU A 93 -7.14 -2.93 1.21
CA LEU A 93 -6.46 -1.70 0.83
C LEU A 93 -5.25 -1.99 -0.06
N ALA A 94 -4.39 -2.96 0.32
CA ALA A 94 -3.24 -3.35 -0.47
C ALA A 94 -3.65 -3.74 -1.90
N ARG A 95 -4.67 -4.60 -2.03
CA ARG A 95 -5.21 -5.03 -3.32
C ARG A 95 -5.82 -3.88 -4.11
N TRP A 96 -6.50 -2.94 -3.47
CA TRP A 96 -7.02 -1.76 -4.15
C TRP A 96 -5.89 -0.82 -4.64
N LEU A 97 -4.84 -0.60 -3.84
CA LEU A 97 -3.69 0.24 -4.21
C LEU A 97 -2.90 -0.29 -5.43
N THR A 98 -2.92 -1.62 -5.65
CA THR A 98 -2.31 -2.21 -6.85
C THR A 98 -3.08 -1.93 -8.14
N GLN A 99 -4.36 -1.56 -8.05
CA GLN A 99 -5.24 -1.32 -9.20
C GLN A 99 -5.27 0.15 -9.67
N ILE A 100 -4.60 1.05 -8.93
CA ILE A 100 -4.53 2.49 -9.22
C ILE A 100 -3.09 2.95 -9.53
#